data_AF-A0A1G2M3G4-F1
#
_entry.id   AF-A0A1G2M3G4-F1
#
_cell.length_a   1.000
_cell.length_b   1.000
_cell.length_c   1.000
_cell.angle_alpha   90.00
_cell.angle_beta   90.00
_cell.angle_gamma   90.00
#
_symmetry.space_group_name_H-M   'P 1'
#
loop_
_entity.id
_entity.type
_entity.pdbx_description
1 polymer ?
#
loop_
_entity_poly.entity_id
_entity_poly.type
_entity_poly.pdbx_seq_one_letter_code
_entity_poly.pdbx_strand_id
1 'polypeptide(L)'
;MKKLSPKEVRICAQLLARAEFPLPQALFDAWVENLPHVAIELAVLRECEQEKKTPVVEIFLTRRPSTDPFWPNMWHMPGTILRQNERVSRALGRLINTELGLLSTNFEPACFRKVFEFVRGHRFNESARGHEIGLLHILKIPSNCACTGGKFFSLKHLPQDIIPFHRLMTLELKRGKVE
;
A
#
# COMPACT_ATOMS: atom_id res chain seq x y z
N MET A 1 -18.62 11.54 22.11
CA MET A 1 -18.66 12.49 20.98
C MET A 1 -20.04 13.11 20.88
N LYS A 2 -20.14 14.42 20.59
CA LYS A 2 -21.43 15.09 20.36
C LYS A 2 -21.99 14.65 19.01
N LYS A 3 -23.26 14.25 18.97
CA LYS A 3 -23.93 13.91 17.70
C LYS A 3 -24.10 15.17 16.85
N LEU A 4 -23.97 15.01 15.53
CA LEU A 4 -24.28 16.08 14.58
C LEU A 4 -25.77 16.46 14.67
N SER A 5 -26.06 17.75 14.59
CA SER A 5 -27.41 18.26 14.41
C SER A 5 -27.97 17.93 13.01
N PRO A 6 -29.30 17.94 12.81
CA PRO A 6 -29.90 17.73 11.50
C PRO A 6 -29.43 18.73 10.42
N LYS A 7 -29.01 19.94 10.81
CA LYS A 7 -28.43 20.93 9.89
C LYS A 7 -27.02 20.52 9.46
N GLU A 8 -26.18 20.12 10.41
CA GLU A 8 -24.80 19.67 10.13
C GLU A 8 -24.78 18.40 9.28
N VAL A 9 -25.69 17.44 9.53
CA VAL A 9 -25.83 16.24 8.71
C VAL A 9 -26.13 16.60 7.25
N ARG A 10 -27.07 17.53 7.00
CA ARG A 10 -27.41 17.97 5.64
C ARG A 10 -26.24 18.66 4.94
N ILE A 11 -25.52 19.55 5.64
CA ILE A 11 -24.34 20.22 5.10
C ILE A 11 -23.25 19.20 4.76
N CYS A 12 -22.97 18.27 5.69
CA CYS A 12 -21.98 17.21 5.49
C CYS A 12 -22.33 16.36 4.24
N ALA A 13 -23.59 15.94 4.10
CA ALA A 13 -24.04 15.19 2.94
C ALA A 13 -23.84 15.96 1.61
N GLN A 14 -24.16 17.26 1.59
CA GLN A 14 -23.95 18.10 0.41
C GLN A 14 -22.47 18.29 0.05
N LEU A 15 -21.60 18.40 1.05
CA LEU A 15 -20.16 18.51 0.85
C LEU A 15 -19.56 17.19 0.34
N LEU A 16 -19.95 16.07 0.95
CA LEU A 16 -19.51 14.74 0.53
C LEU A 16 -19.96 14.41 -0.89
N ALA A 17 -21.18 14.82 -1.29
CA ALA A 17 -21.67 14.64 -2.66
C ALA A 17 -20.85 15.39 -3.72
N ARG A 18 -20.04 16.37 -3.32
CA ARG A 18 -19.19 17.19 -4.19
C ARG A 18 -17.70 16.89 -4.02
N ALA A 19 -17.35 16.03 -3.07
CA ALA A 19 -15.95 15.69 -2.81
C ALA A 19 -15.45 14.76 -3.92
N GLU A 20 -14.31 15.11 -4.50
CA GLU A 20 -13.66 14.31 -5.54
C GLU A 20 -12.30 13.82 -5.06
N PHE A 21 -11.90 12.63 -5.49
CA PHE A 21 -10.58 12.10 -5.19
C PHE A 21 -9.52 12.67 -6.15
N PRO A 22 -8.30 12.98 -5.66
CA PRO A 22 -7.84 12.83 -4.28
C PRO A 22 -8.47 13.85 -3.33
N LEU A 23 -8.94 13.38 -2.16
CA LEU A 23 -9.54 14.24 -1.16
C LEU A 23 -8.50 15.23 -0.62
N PRO A 24 -8.90 16.48 -0.29
CA PRO A 24 -8.05 17.38 0.49
C PRO A 24 -7.60 16.72 1.79
N GLN A 25 -6.35 16.91 2.20
CA GLN A 25 -5.73 16.18 3.32
C GLN A 25 -6.59 16.19 4.60
N ALA A 26 -7.10 17.35 5.01
CA ALA A 26 -7.93 17.46 6.22
C ALA A 26 -9.23 16.64 6.14
N LEU A 27 -9.83 16.52 4.96
CA LEU A 27 -11.00 15.69 4.73
C LEU A 27 -10.63 14.21 4.70
N PHE A 28 -9.47 13.88 4.12
CA PHE A 28 -8.94 12.52 4.12
C PHE A 28 -8.62 12.03 5.54
N ASP A 29 -7.95 12.85 6.35
CA ASP A 29 -7.62 12.54 7.74
C ASP A 29 -8.89 12.32 8.57
N ALA A 30 -9.88 13.20 8.42
CA ALA A 30 -11.18 13.04 9.07
C ALA A 30 -11.91 11.76 8.62
N TRP A 31 -11.76 11.37 7.36
CA TRP A 31 -12.32 10.12 6.84
C TRP A 31 -11.66 8.92 7.53
N VAL A 32 -10.34 8.78 7.46
CA VAL A 32 -9.62 7.59 7.99
C VAL A 32 -9.67 7.49 9.51
N GLU A 33 -9.87 8.61 10.19
CA GLU A 33 -10.12 8.68 11.63
C GLU A 33 -11.46 8.03 12.03
N ASN A 34 -12.48 8.11 11.18
CA ASN A 34 -13.86 7.76 11.51
C ASN A 34 -14.43 6.56 10.73
N LEU A 35 -13.83 6.21 9.60
CA LEU A 35 -14.30 5.16 8.70
C LEU A 35 -13.14 4.26 8.27
N PRO A 36 -13.37 2.95 8.13
CA PRO A 36 -12.39 2.08 7.51
C PRO A 36 -12.09 2.54 6.09
N HIS A 37 -10.84 2.47 5.68
CA HIS A 37 -10.43 2.69 4.29
C HIS A 37 -9.84 1.42 3.68
N VAL A 38 -9.99 1.29 2.36
CA VAL A 38 -9.43 0.17 1.60
C VAL A 38 -8.15 0.61 0.92
N ALA A 39 -7.04 0.00 1.28
CA ALA A 39 -5.74 0.19 0.64
C ALA A 39 -5.47 -0.96 -0.33
N ILE A 40 -4.92 -0.65 -1.49
CA ILE A 40 -4.28 -1.61 -2.39
C ILE A 40 -2.80 -1.63 -2.04
N GLU A 41 -2.31 -2.79 -1.64
CA GLU A 41 -0.91 -3.01 -1.27
C GLU A 41 -0.24 -3.85 -2.34
N LEU A 42 0.89 -3.41 -2.89
CA LEU A 42 1.54 -4.06 -4.03
C LEU A 42 2.93 -4.57 -3.65
N ALA A 43 3.05 -5.88 -3.52
CA ALA A 43 4.33 -6.56 -3.43
C ALA A 43 4.91 -6.74 -4.83
N VAL A 44 5.84 -5.86 -5.21
CA VAL A 44 6.59 -6.00 -6.47
C VAL A 44 7.78 -6.90 -6.22
N LEU A 45 7.78 -8.07 -6.84
CA LEU A 45 8.76 -9.13 -6.64
C LEU A 45 9.59 -9.35 -7.89
N ARG A 46 10.87 -9.66 -7.72
CA ARG A 46 11.72 -10.18 -8.79
C ARG A 46 12.60 -11.30 -8.26
N GLU A 47 12.93 -12.25 -9.13
CA GLU A 47 13.91 -13.29 -8.83
C GLU A 47 15.25 -12.90 -9.40
N CYS A 48 16.26 -12.77 -8.54
CA CYS A 48 17.63 -12.51 -8.96
C CYS A 48 18.42 -13.82 -8.90
N GLU A 49 18.98 -14.22 -10.04
CA GLU A 49 19.99 -15.28 -10.06
C GLU A 49 21.25 -14.74 -9.38
N GLN A 50 21.65 -15.36 -8.28
CA GLN A 50 22.98 -15.18 -7.73
C GLN A 50 23.90 -16.28 -8.29
N GLU A 51 25.19 -15.98 -8.42
CA GLU A 51 26.26 -16.88 -8.90
C GLU A 51 26.32 -18.24 -8.17
N LYS A 52 25.57 -18.42 -7.07
CA LYS A 52 25.51 -19.64 -6.25
C LYS A 52 24.09 -20.24 -6.20
N LYS A 53 23.59 -20.75 -7.32
CA LYS A 53 22.53 -21.78 -7.52
C LYS A 53 21.14 -21.61 -6.86
N THR A 54 20.94 -20.74 -5.88
CA THR A 54 19.63 -20.52 -5.25
C THR A 54 19.10 -19.14 -5.65
N PRO A 55 17.95 -19.04 -6.31
CA PRO A 55 17.36 -17.74 -6.63
C PRO A 55 17.03 -16.97 -5.35
N VAL A 56 17.33 -15.68 -5.36
CA VAL A 56 16.96 -14.76 -4.28
C VAL A 56 15.76 -13.96 -4.73
N VAL A 57 14.63 -14.13 -4.01
CA VAL A 57 13.46 -13.28 -4.21
C VAL A 57 13.71 -11.94 -3.53
N GLU A 58 13.60 -10.87 -4.30
CA GLU A 58 13.67 -9.50 -3.83
C GLU A 58 12.29 -8.83 -3.89
N ILE A 59 12.05 -7.89 -2.98
CA ILE A 59 10.86 -7.06 -2.92
C ILE A 59 11.24 -5.59 -3.09
N PHE A 60 10.49 -4.87 -3.90
CA PHE A 60 10.62 -3.42 -4.01
C PHE A 60 9.94 -2.73 -2.83
N LEU A 61 10.68 -1.84 -2.15
CA LEU A 61 10.15 -0.98 -1.10
C LEU A 61 10.46 0.48 -1.44
N THR A 62 9.52 1.36 -1.12
CA THR A 62 9.66 2.82 -1.18
C THR A 62 9.84 3.38 0.21
N ARG A 63 10.48 4.56 0.32
CA ARG A 63 10.71 5.22 1.61
C ARG A 63 9.75 6.38 1.79
N ARG A 64 9.03 6.41 2.92
CA ARG A 64 8.20 7.56 3.30
C ARG A 64 9.07 8.80 3.48
N PRO A 65 8.56 10.00 3.14
CA PRO A 65 9.27 11.24 3.41
C PRO A 65 9.49 11.45 4.90
N SER A 66 10.49 12.26 5.27
CA SER A 66 10.75 12.63 6.67
C SER A 66 9.60 13.44 7.30
N THR A 67 8.73 14.00 6.46
CA THR A 67 7.56 14.79 6.85
C THR A 67 6.28 13.95 6.94
N ASP A 68 6.32 12.63 6.72
CA ASP A 68 5.13 11.78 6.90
C ASP A 68 4.71 11.81 8.39
N PRO A 69 3.45 12.15 8.71
CA PRO A 69 3.02 12.35 10.09
C PRO A 69 2.89 11.04 10.89
N PHE A 70 2.87 9.89 10.23
CA PHE A 70 2.66 8.59 10.87
C PHE A 70 3.92 7.72 10.86
N TRP A 71 4.65 7.71 9.74
CA TRP A 71 5.79 6.81 9.54
C TRP A 71 6.97 7.50 8.85
N PRO A 72 7.53 8.57 9.46
CA PRO A 72 8.61 9.33 8.84
C PRO A 72 9.84 8.47 8.58
N ASN A 73 10.40 8.56 7.37
CA ASN A 73 11.59 7.82 6.92
C ASN A 73 11.47 6.28 6.92
N MET A 74 10.28 5.70 7.11
CA MET A 74 10.12 4.25 7.12
C MET A 74 9.98 3.67 5.71
N TRP A 75 10.46 2.45 5.51
CA TRP A 75 10.23 1.67 4.30
C TRP A 75 8.85 1.04 4.30
N HIS A 76 8.23 1.01 3.13
CA HIS A 76 6.91 0.41 2.94
C HIS A 76 6.79 -0.21 1.56
N MET A 77 5.82 -1.12 1.42
CA MET A 77 5.42 -1.57 0.08
C MET A 77 4.67 -0.43 -0.61
N PRO A 78 4.87 -0.24 -1.92
CA PRO A 78 4.04 0.65 -2.71
C PRO A 78 2.56 0.32 -2.50
N GLY A 79 1.76 1.36 -2.28
CA GLY A 79 0.36 1.17 -1.93
C GLY A 79 -0.44 2.42 -2.20
N THR A 80 -1.73 2.22 -2.47
CA THR A 80 -2.62 3.33 -2.79
C THR A 80 -4.02 3.09 -2.26
N ILE A 81 -4.72 4.16 -1.89
CA ILE A 81 -6.13 4.02 -1.50
C ILE A 81 -7.00 3.70 -2.72
N LEU A 82 -7.97 2.81 -2.53
CA LEU A 82 -9.04 2.59 -3.48
C LEU A 82 -10.01 3.79 -3.45
N ARG A 83 -10.08 4.53 -4.55
CA ARG A 83 -10.88 5.76 -4.63
C ARG A 83 -12.37 5.46 -4.86
N GLN A 84 -13.21 6.47 -4.69
CA GLN A 84 -14.64 6.36 -4.97
C GLN A 84 -14.91 5.87 -6.40
N ASN A 85 -15.76 4.86 -6.53
CA ASN A 85 -16.13 4.22 -7.80
C ASN A 85 -14.93 3.68 -8.62
N GLU A 86 -13.76 3.52 -7.99
CA GLU A 86 -12.56 2.98 -8.64
C GLU A 86 -12.57 1.45 -8.60
N ARG A 87 -12.32 0.81 -9.74
CA ARG A 87 -12.06 -0.63 -9.77
C ARG A 87 -10.65 -0.91 -9.26
N VAL A 88 -10.46 -2.04 -8.57
CA VAL A 88 -9.13 -2.49 -8.09
C VAL A 88 -8.09 -2.50 -9.22
N SER A 89 -8.43 -3.00 -10.40
CA SER A 89 -7.52 -3.01 -11.57
C SER A 89 -7.08 -1.61 -12.00
N ARG A 90 -7.96 -0.61 -11.88
CA ARG A 90 -7.64 0.80 -12.19
C ARG A 90 -6.73 1.39 -11.12
N ALA A 91 -6.96 1.09 -9.84
CA ALA A 91 -6.10 1.51 -8.75
C ALA A 91 -4.69 0.92 -8.88
N LEU A 92 -4.58 -0.36 -9.22
CA LEU A 92 -3.31 -1.03 -9.52
C LEU A 92 -2.59 -0.38 -10.72
N GLY A 93 -3.30 -0.16 -11.83
CA GLY A 93 -2.74 0.50 -13.01
C GLY A 93 -2.23 1.90 -12.69
N ARG A 94 -2.97 2.67 -11.88
CA ARG A 94 -2.53 3.97 -11.37
C ARG A 94 -1.25 3.83 -10.55
N LEU A 95 -1.24 2.97 -9.53
CA LEU A 95 -0.07 2.73 -8.68
C LEU A 95 1.18 2.35 -9.49
N ILE A 96 1.06 1.39 -10.41
CA ILE A 96 2.16 0.91 -11.24
C ILE A 96 2.70 2.03 -12.15
N ASN A 97 1.81 2.76 -12.83
CA ASN A 97 2.21 3.79 -13.78
C ASN A 97 2.76 5.04 -13.10
N THR A 98 2.18 5.48 -11.98
CA THR A 98 2.54 6.75 -11.35
C THR A 98 3.68 6.63 -10.35
N GLU A 99 3.79 5.51 -9.63
CA GLU A 99 4.77 5.37 -8.54
C GLU A 99 5.98 4.52 -8.93
N LEU A 100 5.78 3.48 -9.75
CA LEU A 100 6.87 2.55 -10.09
C LEU A 100 7.61 2.94 -11.36
N GLY A 101 7.06 3.83 -12.19
CA GLY A 101 7.68 4.27 -13.44
C GLY A 101 7.86 3.13 -14.45
N LEU A 102 7.13 2.03 -14.28
CA LEU A 102 7.17 0.86 -15.14
C LEU A 102 6.43 1.19 -16.45
N LEU A 103 7.11 1.85 -17.37
CA LEU A 103 6.64 2.02 -18.74
C LEU A 103 6.71 0.64 -19.42
N SER A 104 5.57 -0.06 -19.51
CA SER A 104 5.17 -1.10 -20.49
C SER A 104 6.31 -1.77 -21.30
N THR A 105 6.51 -3.10 -21.34
CA THR A 105 5.56 -4.22 -21.38
C THR A 105 6.31 -5.55 -21.12
N ASN A 106 5.62 -6.57 -20.58
CA ASN A 106 6.03 -7.96 -20.30
C ASN A 106 6.27 -8.29 -18.82
N PHE A 107 5.33 -7.91 -17.96
CA PHE A 107 5.18 -8.50 -16.63
C PHE A 107 3.77 -9.06 -16.48
N GLU A 108 3.63 -10.08 -15.64
CA GLU A 108 2.34 -10.70 -15.37
C GLU A 108 1.39 -9.68 -14.70
N PRO A 109 0.07 -9.79 -14.94
CA PRO A 109 -0.88 -8.99 -14.21
C PRO A 109 -0.72 -9.18 -12.70
N ALA A 110 -0.85 -8.10 -11.94
CA ALA A 110 -0.80 -8.20 -10.48
C ALA A 110 -1.93 -9.13 -9.98
N CYS A 111 -1.58 -10.14 -9.20
CA CYS A 111 -2.52 -11.14 -8.69
C CYS A 111 -2.90 -10.85 -7.25
N PHE A 112 -4.18 -11.04 -6.91
CA PHE A 112 -4.65 -10.93 -5.53
C PHE A 112 -4.06 -12.04 -4.67
N ARG A 113 -3.55 -11.68 -3.49
CA ARG A 113 -2.95 -12.62 -2.54
C ARG A 113 -3.79 -12.79 -1.28
N LYS A 114 -4.13 -11.70 -0.59
CA LYS A 114 -4.73 -11.76 0.75
C LYS A 114 -5.35 -10.43 1.17
N VAL A 115 -6.37 -10.50 2.03
CA VAL A 115 -6.88 -9.35 2.78
C VAL A 115 -6.17 -9.29 4.14
N PHE A 116 -5.67 -8.11 4.48
CA PHE A 116 -5.22 -7.76 5.83
C PHE A 116 -6.18 -6.75 6.44
N GLU A 117 -6.41 -6.87 7.73
CA GLU A 117 -7.17 -5.90 8.51
C GLU A 117 -6.27 -5.37 9.63
N PHE A 118 -6.13 -4.04 9.69
CA PHE A 118 -5.41 -3.35 10.75
C PHE A 118 -6.35 -2.35 11.39
N VAL A 119 -6.76 -2.64 12.61
CA VAL A 119 -7.53 -1.67 13.40
C VAL A 119 -6.66 -0.47 13.77
N ARG A 120 -7.30 0.64 14.10
CA ARG A 120 -6.60 1.84 14.54
C ARG A 120 -5.82 1.58 15.82
N GLY A 121 -4.57 2.02 15.85
CA GLY A 121 -3.74 1.98 17.05
C GLY A 121 -2.25 2.09 16.74
N HIS A 122 -1.41 1.75 17.71
CA HIS A 122 0.05 1.93 17.63
C HIS A 122 0.84 0.63 17.83
N ARG A 123 0.15 -0.51 17.95
CA ARG A 123 0.81 -1.81 18.05
C ARG A 123 1.30 -2.31 16.68
N PHE A 124 2.08 -3.37 16.71
CA PHE A 124 2.73 -3.95 15.53
C PHE A 124 1.75 -4.38 14.42
N ASN A 125 0.52 -4.75 14.77
CA ASN A 125 -0.57 -5.16 13.88
C ASN A 125 -1.70 -4.13 13.81
N GLU A 126 -1.42 -2.87 14.14
CA GLU A 126 -2.38 -1.77 14.12
C GLU A 126 -1.85 -0.65 13.20
N SER A 127 -2.75 0.21 12.72
CA SER A 127 -2.39 1.37 11.90
C SER A 127 -2.64 2.66 12.68
N ALA A 128 -1.60 3.48 12.81
CA ALA A 128 -1.66 4.77 13.49
C ALA A 128 -2.57 5.77 12.74
N ARG A 129 -2.77 5.56 11.44
CA ARG A 129 -3.55 6.44 10.57
C ARG A 129 -5.07 6.23 10.70
N GLY A 130 -5.52 5.02 11.05
CA GLY A 130 -6.94 4.67 11.04
C GLY A 130 -7.17 3.17 10.88
N HIS A 131 -8.43 2.76 10.76
CA HIS A 131 -8.77 1.37 10.45
C HIS A 131 -8.57 1.10 8.95
N GLU A 132 -7.66 0.20 8.62
CA GLU A 132 -7.28 -0.12 7.24
C GLU A 132 -7.65 -1.56 6.87
N ILE A 133 -8.24 -1.71 5.68
CA ILE A 133 -8.40 -2.99 4.98
C ILE A 133 -7.41 -3.01 3.81
N GLY A 134 -6.31 -3.76 3.96
CA GLY A 134 -5.26 -3.88 2.96
C GLY A 134 -5.51 -5.06 2.01
N LEU A 135 -5.67 -4.79 0.72
CA LEU A 135 -5.75 -5.79 -0.34
C LEU A 135 -4.36 -6.02 -0.93
N LEU A 136 -3.67 -7.04 -0.43
CA LEU A 136 -2.34 -7.41 -0.91
C LEU A 136 -2.43 -8.06 -2.28
N HIS A 137 -1.70 -7.47 -3.23
CA HIS A 137 -1.47 -8.00 -4.57
C HIS A 137 0.02 -8.25 -4.78
N ILE A 138 0.36 -9.20 -5.64
CA ILE A 138 1.73 -9.52 -6.03
C ILE A 138 1.90 -9.17 -7.50
N LEU A 139 2.96 -8.45 -7.83
CA LEU A 139 3.40 -8.19 -9.18
C LEU A 139 4.79 -8.79 -9.36
N LYS A 140 4.92 -9.85 -10.15
CA LYS A 140 6.22 -10.41 -10.53
C LYS A 140 6.77 -9.63 -11.73
N ILE A 141 8.00 -9.14 -11.62
CA ILE A 141 8.70 -8.45 -12.70
C ILE A 141 10.03 -9.14 -13.04
N PRO A 142 10.51 -9.03 -14.29
CA PRO A 142 11.85 -9.45 -14.65
C PRO A 142 12.96 -8.81 -13.79
N SER A 143 14.05 -9.53 -13.56
CA SER A 143 15.18 -9.07 -12.72
C SER A 143 15.84 -7.78 -13.23
N ASN A 144 15.82 -7.56 -14.54
CA ASN A 144 16.35 -6.38 -15.23
C ASN A 144 15.40 -5.18 -15.23
N CYS A 145 14.15 -5.32 -14.76
CA CYS A 145 13.24 -4.19 -14.64
C CYS A 145 13.67 -3.26 -13.50
N ALA A 146 13.70 -1.96 -13.81
CA ALA A 146 13.93 -0.90 -12.83
C ALA A 146 12.59 -0.31 -12.37
N CYS A 147 12.48 -0.03 -11.07
CA CYS A 147 11.39 0.73 -10.49
C CYS A 147 11.93 2.05 -9.93
N THR A 148 11.16 3.13 -10.04
CA THR A 148 11.53 4.46 -9.53
C THR A 148 11.11 4.68 -8.07
N GLY A 149 11.83 5.53 -7.33
CA GLY A 149 11.38 6.00 -6.00
C GLY A 149 11.62 5.05 -4.83
N GLY A 150 12.35 3.95 -5.04
CA GLY A 150 12.60 2.93 -4.02
C GLY A 150 13.80 2.04 -4.32
N LYS A 151 13.90 0.92 -3.61
CA LYS A 151 14.98 -0.06 -3.76
C LYS A 151 14.44 -1.48 -3.62
N PHE A 152 15.10 -2.41 -4.30
CA PHE A 152 14.90 -3.84 -4.09
C PHE A 152 15.69 -4.31 -2.87
N PHE A 153 15.05 -5.11 -2.03
CA PHE A 153 15.64 -5.75 -0.87
C PHE A 153 15.39 -7.25 -0.94
N SER A 154 16.36 -8.07 -0.53
CA SER A 154 16.11 -9.50 -0.34
C SER A 154 14.97 -9.71 0.65
N LEU A 155 13.97 -10.54 0.32
CA LEU A 155 12.94 -10.89 1.30
C LEU A 155 13.55 -11.51 2.56
N LYS A 156 14.68 -12.21 2.44
CA LYS A 156 15.38 -12.81 3.59
C LYS A 156 16.01 -11.74 4.50
N HIS A 157 16.49 -10.63 3.91
CA HIS A 157 17.21 -9.57 4.61
C HIS A 157 16.55 -8.21 4.37
N LEU A 158 15.42 -8.01 5.04
CA LEU A 158 14.66 -6.77 4.97
C LEU A 158 15.30 -5.68 5.85
N PRO A 159 15.19 -4.39 5.48
CA PRO A 159 15.62 -3.28 6.34
C PRO A 159 14.89 -3.32 7.69
N GLN A 160 15.51 -2.76 8.73
CA GLN A 160 14.93 -2.75 10.09
C GLN A 160 13.73 -1.79 10.18
N ASP A 161 13.83 -0.64 9.53
CA ASP A 161 12.89 0.49 9.55
C ASP A 161 11.69 0.32 8.59
N ILE A 162 11.14 -0.89 8.46
CA ILE A 162 9.88 -1.13 7.72
C ILE A 162 8.68 -0.81 8.60
N ILE A 163 7.65 -0.19 8.03
CA ILE A 163 6.35 0.02 8.70
C ILE A 163 5.85 -1.32 9.28
N PRO A 164 5.50 -1.40 10.59
CA PRO A 164 5.23 -2.66 11.28
C PRO A 164 4.26 -3.61 10.56
N PHE A 165 3.13 -3.11 10.09
CA PHE A 165 2.13 -3.94 9.41
C PHE A 165 2.54 -4.37 7.99
N HIS A 166 3.37 -3.60 7.28
CA HIS A 166 3.97 -4.09 6.02
C HIS A 166 4.95 -5.23 6.30
N ARG A 167 5.66 -5.23 7.44
CA ARG A 167 6.49 -6.38 7.84
C ARG A 167 5.65 -7.64 8.00
N LEU A 168 4.44 -7.56 8.57
CA LEU A 168 3.51 -8.69 8.63
C LEU A 168 3.15 -9.21 7.23
N MET A 169 2.87 -8.33 6.29
CA MET A 169 2.57 -8.73 4.91
C MET A 169 3.78 -9.42 4.25
N THR A 170 5.02 -8.98 4.50
CA THR A 170 6.20 -9.68 3.97
C THR A 170 6.37 -11.09 4.53
N LEU A 171 5.90 -11.36 5.76
CA LEU A 171 5.92 -12.72 6.32
C LEU A 171 4.93 -13.63 5.60
N GLU A 172 3.80 -13.11 5.13
CA GLU A 172 2.86 -13.85 4.28
C GLU A 172 3.51 -14.23 2.94
N LEU A 173 4.24 -13.30 2.32
CA LEU A 173 4.95 -13.56 1.06
C LEU A 173 6.03 -14.65 1.19
N LYS A 174 6.62 -14.82 2.38
CA LYS A 174 7.59 -15.90 2.66
C LYS A 174 6.94 -17.27 2.85
N ARG A 175 5.68 -17.29 3.32
CA ARG A 175 4.95 -18.53 3.66
C ARG A 175 4.26 -19.13 2.44
N GLY A 176 3.76 -18.29 1.54
CA GLY A 176 3.38 -18.74 0.21
C GLY A 176 4.64 -19.11 -0.54
N LYS A 177 4.79 -20.37 -0.97
CA LYS A 177 5.67 -20.64 -2.09
C LYS A 177 5.21 -19.69 -3.21
N VAL A 178 6.12 -18.84 -3.68
CA VAL A 178 5.89 -18.05 -4.88
C VAL A 178 5.94 -19.05 -6.03
N GLU A 179 4.86 -19.81 -6.19
CA GLU A 179 4.65 -20.74 -7.32
C GLU A 179 4.34 -19.93 -8.58
#